data_AF-U2ES04-F1
#
_entry.id   AF-U2ES04-F1
#
_cell.length_a   1.000
_cell.length_b   1.000
_cell.length_c   1.000
_cell.angle_alpha   90.00
_cell.angle_beta   90.00
_cell.angle_gamma   90.00
#
_symmetry.space_group_name_H-M   'P 1'
#
loop_
_entity.id
_entity.type
_entity.pdbx_description
1 polymer ?
#
loop_
_entity_poly.entity_id
_entity_poly.type
_entity_poly.pdbx_seq_one_letter_code
_entity_poly.pdbx_strand_id
1 'polypeptide(L)' 'MGDQYKPLRITKDIYPYLARKYRSTPTNIEHDIRTMVNVCWEGNKKLLDEIAGYPLEYKPTNSEFIDMLAYYLREIEEEN' A
#
# COMPACT_ATOMS: atom_id res chain seq x y z
N MET A 1 20.33 16.52 -19.45
CA MET A 1 18.88 16.38 -19.62
C MET A 1 18.36 15.89 -18.29
N GLY A 2 17.81 16.80 -17.48
CA GLY A 2 17.41 16.48 -16.10
C GLY A 2 16.24 15.51 -16.13
N ASP A 3 16.41 14.34 -15.55
CA ASP A 3 15.32 13.40 -15.35
C ASP A 3 14.35 14.08 -14.38
N GLN A 4 13.21 14.57 -14.88
CA GLN A 4 12.18 15.14 -14.02
C GLN A 4 11.64 14.02 -13.15
N TYR A 5 11.99 14.03 -11.87
CA TYR A 5 11.41 13.12 -10.89
C TYR A 5 9.90 13.31 -10.89
N LYS A 6 9.19 12.36 -11.51
CA LYS A 6 7.74 12.34 -11.53
C LYS A 6 7.27 11.54 -10.31
N PRO A 7 6.62 12.17 -9.32
CA PRO A 7 6.11 11.44 -8.17
C PRO A 7 5.10 10.38 -8.65
N LEU A 8 5.25 9.16 -8.14
CA LEU A 8 4.35 8.05 -8.43
C LEU A 8 2.96 8.37 -7.90
N ARG A 9 1.94 8.29 -8.77
CA ARG A 9 0.54 8.50 -8.37
C ARG A 9 -0.17 7.16 -8.33
N ILE A 10 -0.64 6.76 -7.16
CA ILE A 10 -1.27 5.45 -6.92
C ILE A 10 -2.41 5.19 -7.93
N THR A 11 -3.35 6.14 -8.06
CA THR A 11 -4.54 5.95 -8.91
C THR A 11 -4.29 6.05 -10.41
N LYS A 12 -3.22 6.74 -10.83
CA LYS A 12 -2.94 7.02 -12.25
C LYS A 12 -1.81 6.18 -12.83
N ASP A 13 -0.91 5.71 -11.98
CA ASP A 13 0.28 4.99 -12.40
C ASP A 13 0.25 3.54 -11.83
N ILE A 14 0.02 3.34 -10.52
CA ILE A 14 0.07 2.02 -9.87
C ILE A 14 -1.16 1.14 -10.18
N TYR A 15 -2.38 1.61 -9.87
CA TYR A 15 -3.60 0.80 -10.08
C TYR A 15 -3.78 0.39 -11.55
N PRO A 16 -3.57 1.26 -12.56
CA PRO A 16 -3.63 0.84 -13.95
C PRO A 16 -2.58 -0.19 -14.34
N TYR A 17 -1.37 -0.10 -13.77
CA TYR A 17 -0.32 -1.09 -14.00
C TYR A 17 -0.70 -2.46 -13.44
N LEU A 18 -1.13 -2.51 -12.18
CA LEU A 18 -1.55 -3.76 -11.52
C LEU A 18 -2.77 -4.37 -12.21
N ALA A 19 -3.75 -3.55 -12.61
CA ALA A 19 -4.92 -3.99 -13.34
C ALA A 19 -4.54 -4.70 -14.65
N ARG A 20 -3.61 -4.15 -15.43
CA ARG A 20 -3.10 -4.81 -16.65
C ARG A 20 -2.36 -6.11 -16.33
N LYS A 21 -1.46 -6.08 -15.34
CA LYS A 21 -0.65 -7.23 -14.94
C LYS A 21 -1.50 -8.42 -14.51
N TYR A 22 -2.55 -8.17 -13.73
CA TYR A 22 -3.41 -9.20 -13.14
C TYR A 22 -4.75 -9.39 -13.85
N ARG A 23 -4.91 -8.84 -15.08
CA ARG A 23 -6.14 -8.92 -15.88
C ARG A 23 -7.40 -8.51 -15.08
N SER A 24 -7.29 -7.42 -14.35
CA SER A 24 -8.36 -6.84 -13.53
C SER A 24 -8.65 -5.39 -13.96
N THR A 25 -9.41 -4.63 -13.18
CA THR A 25 -9.68 -3.21 -13.41
C THR A 25 -9.05 -2.34 -12.32
N PRO A 26 -8.67 -1.08 -12.59
CA PRO A 26 -8.11 -0.20 -11.55
C PRO A 26 -9.04 -0.04 -10.33
N THR A 27 -10.36 -0.05 -10.56
CA THR A 27 -11.37 0.00 -9.49
C THR A 27 -11.35 -1.27 -8.64
N ASN A 28 -11.22 -2.45 -9.24
CA ASN A 28 -11.10 -3.69 -8.49
C ASN A 28 -9.80 -3.70 -7.67
N ILE A 29 -8.67 -3.25 -8.24
CA ILE A 29 -7.41 -3.14 -7.49
C ILE A 29 -7.57 -2.24 -6.27
N GLU A 30 -8.19 -1.06 -6.42
CA GLU A 30 -8.50 -0.19 -5.28
C GLU A 30 -9.36 -0.90 -4.23
N HIS A 31 -10.43 -1.55 -4.68
CA HIS A 31 -11.39 -2.22 -3.80
C HIS A 31 -10.75 -3.39 -3.04
N ASP A 32 -9.93 -4.19 -3.70
CA ASP A 32 -9.23 -5.33 -3.11
C ASP A 32 -8.24 -4.86 -2.04
N ILE A 33 -7.49 -3.79 -2.31
CA ILE A 33 -6.57 -3.18 -1.33
C ILE A 33 -7.36 -2.63 -0.14
N ARG A 34 -8.46 -1.91 -0.37
CA ARG A 34 -9.34 -1.41 0.69
C ARG A 34 -9.92 -2.53 1.54
N THR A 35 -10.30 -3.64 0.90
CA THR A 35 -10.81 -4.84 1.58
C THR A 35 -9.73 -5.44 2.47
N MET A 36 -8.50 -5.57 1.97
CA MET A 36 -7.37 -6.06 2.77
C MET A 36 -7.09 -5.14 3.96
N VAL A 37 -7.11 -3.82 3.78
CA VAL A 37 -6.96 -2.84 4.87
C VAL A 37 -8.05 -3.04 5.92
N ASN A 38 -9.31 -3.22 5.52
CA ASN A 38 -10.41 -3.47 6.46
C ASN A 38 -10.20 -4.77 7.24
N VAL A 39 -9.83 -5.85 6.57
CA VAL A 39 -9.57 -7.16 7.20
C VAL A 39 -8.44 -7.05 8.21
N CYS A 40 -7.33 -6.39 7.86
CA CYS A 40 -6.23 -6.16 8.80
C CYS A 40 -6.65 -5.28 9.97
N TRP A 41 -7.41 -4.21 9.73
CA TRP A 41 -7.89 -3.32 10.78
C TRP A 41 -8.78 -4.03 11.82
N GLU A 42 -9.72 -4.86 11.34
CA GLU A 42 -10.71 -5.50 12.20
C GLU A 42 -10.21 -6.81 12.83
N GLY A 43 -9.37 -7.56 12.12
CA GLY A 43 -8.95 -8.90 12.53
C GLY A 43 -7.48 -9.04 12.91
N ASN A 44 -6.61 -8.13 12.48
CA ASN A 44 -5.17 -8.24 12.70
C ASN A 44 -4.48 -6.88 12.94
N LYS A 45 -5.07 -6.10 13.85
CA LYS A 45 -4.61 -4.74 14.18
C LYS A 45 -3.16 -4.70 14.63
N LYS A 46 -2.69 -5.73 15.35
CA LYS A 46 -1.30 -5.83 15.82
C LYS A 46 -0.30 -5.90 14.67
N LEU A 47 -0.55 -6.71 13.64
CA LEU A 47 0.30 -6.76 12.46
C LEU A 47 0.29 -5.42 11.72
N LEU A 48 -0.86 -4.76 11.68
CA LEU A 48 -0.97 -3.45 11.04
C LEU A 48 -0.12 -2.38 11.77
N ASP A 49 -0.08 -2.43 13.10
CA ASP A 49 0.77 -1.56 13.92
C ASP A 49 2.26 -1.86 13.76
N GLU A 50 2.61 -3.13 13.58
CA GLU A 50 3.98 -3.54 13.26
C GLU A 50 4.42 -3.00 11.90
N ILE A 51 3.57 -3.16 10.86
CA ILE A 51 3.83 -2.61 9.52
C ILE A 51 3.94 -1.08 9.56
N ALA A 52 3.13 -0.41 10.38
CA ALA A 52 3.22 1.04 10.55
C ALA A 52 4.47 1.48 11.32
N GLY A 53 5.07 0.60 12.13
CA GLY A 53 6.13 0.95 13.09
C GLY A 53 5.64 1.69 14.34
N TYR A 54 4.33 1.87 14.49
CA TYR A 54 3.71 2.54 15.65
C TYR A 54 2.22 2.14 15.79
N PRO A 55 1.61 2.30 16.97
CA PRO A 55 0.19 2.03 17.16
C PRO A 55 -0.69 3.00 16.35
N LEU A 56 -1.46 2.47 15.40
CA LEU A 56 -2.40 3.27 14.61
C LEU A 56 -3.66 3.62 15.41
N GLU A 57 -4.05 4.88 15.41
CA GLU A 57 -5.27 5.37 16.06
C GLU A 57 -6.51 5.30 15.14
N TYR A 58 -6.30 5.32 13.83
CA TYR A 58 -7.36 5.27 12.82
C TYR A 58 -7.00 4.33 11.67
N LYS A 59 -8.04 3.83 10.98
CA LYS A 59 -7.87 2.94 9.85
C LYS A 59 -7.18 3.68 8.70
N PRO A 60 -6.04 3.18 8.19
CA PRO A 60 -5.30 3.87 7.15
C PRO A 60 -6.10 3.86 5.84
N THR A 61 -5.86 4.86 5.01
CA THR A 61 -6.28 4.88 3.62
C THR A 61 -5.44 3.89 2.80
N ASN A 62 -5.89 3.53 1.60
CA ASN A 62 -5.11 2.64 0.72
C ASN A 62 -3.70 3.20 0.43
N SER A 63 -3.58 4.52 0.26
CA SER A 63 -2.28 5.15 -0.01
C SER A 63 -1.35 5.07 1.19
N GLU A 64 -1.83 5.41 2.39
CA GLU A 64 -1.06 5.28 3.63
C GLU A 64 -0.65 3.83 3.87
N PHE A 65 -1.57 2.88 3.65
CA PHE A 65 -1.27 1.46 3.77
C PHE A 65 -0.15 1.01 2.83
N ILE A 66 -0.19 1.43 1.56
CA ILE A 66 0.86 1.10 0.59
C ILE A 66 2.20 1.73 0.99
N ASP A 67 2.20 2.98 1.46
CA ASP A 67 3.43 3.65 1.92
C ASP A 67 4.03 2.96 3.14
N MET A 68 3.23 2.63 4.15
CA MET A 68 3.69 1.89 5.34
C MET A 68 4.26 0.52 4.95
N LEU A 69 3.56 -0.22 4.09
CA LEU A 69 4.03 -1.53 3.63
C LEU A 69 5.34 -1.41 2.82
N ALA A 70 5.45 -0.39 1.96
CA ALA A 70 6.66 -0.15 1.19
C ALA A 70 7.85 0.25 2.08
N TYR A 71 7.61 0.96 3.18
CA TYR A 71 8.62 1.27 4.19
C TYR A 71 9.04 0.00 4.93
N TYR A 72 8.08 -0.72 5.51
CA TYR A 72 8.32 -1.95 6.27
C TYR A 72 9.12 -3.00 5.49
N LEU A 73 8.80 -3.20 4.20
CA LEU A 73 9.53 -4.13 3.35
C LEU A 73 10.99 -3.71 3.08
N ARG A 74 11.27 -2.41 2.98
CA ARG A 74 12.64 -1.91 2.81
C ARG A 74 13.48 -2.12 4.06
N GLU A 75 12.91 -1.84 5.23
CA GLU A 75 13.61 -2.08 6.51
C GLU A 75 13.98 -3.56 6.65
N ILE A 76 13.06 -4.48 6.30
CA ILE A 76 13.35 -5.93 6.33
C ILE A 76 14.47 -6.30 5.35
N GLU A 77 14.51 -5.72 4.15
CA GLU A 77 15.57 -5.98 3.18
C GLU A 77 16.95 -5.48 3.66
N GLU A 78 17.01 -4.42 4.47
CA GLU A 78 18.26 -3.88 5.01
C GLU A 78 18.79 -4.66 6.23
N GLU A 79 17.92 -5.35 6.96
CA GLU A 79 18.28 -6.19 8.11
C GLU A 79 18.77 -7.60 7.73
N ASN A 80 18.61 -8.03 6.47
CA ASN A 80 19.02 -9.36 5.95
C ASN A 80 20.31 -9.31 5.12
#